data_AF-A0AAN8E6P2-F1
#
_entry.id   AF-A0AAN8E6P2-F1
#
_cell.length_a   1.000
_cell.length_b   1.000
_cell.length_c   1.000
_cell.angle_alpha   90.00
_cell.angle_beta   90.00
_cell.angle_gamma   90.00
#
_symmetry.space_group_name_H-M   'P 1'
#
loop_
_entity.id
_entity.type
_entity.pdbx_description
1 polymer ?
#
loop_
_entity_poly.entity_id
_entity_poly.type
_entity_poly.pdbx_seq_one_letter_code
_entity_poly.pdbx_strand_id
1 'polypeptide(L)'
;MFSTGIINLKASKTHKNKFERAMIDEFIVEAVDIGPLKKLGVGHDNRGGGSAGWFLDWVEIDAPSLGQKLRFPCGRWLDKGEDDGAIIRDLFPNALQTELYTPFVPYEIKTFTSDVFAAGTDADVFIVLYGRDAVCTQQTSLCVNKRERILYFERGAEDMFIVELEDVGDVIEKIRIGHDNRGVNPGWHLDRVEIRRLLRKGKVTECFSSL
;
A
#
# COMPACT_ATOMS: atom_id res chain seq x y z
N MET A 1 23.83 -4.60 -8.32
CA MET A 1 23.02 -4.14 -7.19
C MET A 1 21.80 -3.46 -7.80
N PHE A 2 20.59 -3.95 -7.55
CA PHE A 2 19.39 -3.31 -8.07
C PHE A 2 19.08 -2.06 -7.25
N SER A 3 18.66 -0.99 -7.90
CA SER A 3 18.32 0.29 -7.29
C SER A 3 17.04 0.79 -7.94
N THR A 4 16.21 1.47 -7.16
CA THR A 4 14.97 2.11 -7.62
C THR A 4 15.25 3.37 -8.45
N GLY A 5 16.50 3.87 -8.43
CA GLY A 5 16.86 5.16 -9.02
C GLY A 5 16.45 6.33 -8.13
N ILE A 6 16.40 7.54 -8.70
CA ILE A 6 15.96 8.73 -7.97
C ILE A 6 14.44 8.83 -8.06
N ILE A 7 13.78 8.90 -6.91
CA ILE A 7 12.34 9.09 -6.78
C ILE A 7 12.10 10.47 -6.17
N ASN A 8 11.30 11.30 -6.88
CA ASN A 8 10.98 12.64 -6.41
C ASN A 8 9.70 12.63 -5.58
N LEU A 9 9.81 13.00 -4.30
CA LEU A 9 8.71 13.05 -3.35
C LEU A 9 7.83 14.30 -3.57
N LYS A 10 6.92 14.22 -4.53
CA LYS A 10 6.14 15.39 -5.00
C LYS A 10 4.82 15.61 -4.25
N ALA A 11 4.10 14.54 -3.95
CA ALA A 11 2.75 14.59 -3.39
C ALA A 11 2.70 13.90 -2.03
N SER A 12 2.71 14.69 -0.96
CA SER A 12 2.50 14.19 0.39
C SER A 12 1.00 13.95 0.61
N LYS A 13 0.67 12.86 1.28
CA LYS A 13 -0.69 12.52 1.73
C LYS A 13 -1.13 13.40 2.89
N THR A 14 -0.19 13.86 3.71
CA THR A 14 -0.48 14.53 4.98
C THR A 14 -0.44 16.04 4.83
N HIS A 15 0.46 16.60 4.02
CA HIS A 15 0.64 18.05 3.95
C HIS A 15 0.81 18.59 2.52
N LYS A 16 0.21 19.76 2.28
CA LYS A 16 0.41 20.51 1.03
C LYS A 16 1.82 21.12 0.97
N ASN A 17 2.28 21.65 2.11
CA ASN A 17 3.65 22.13 2.30
C ASN A 17 4.46 21.04 2.99
N LYS A 18 5.56 20.62 2.38
CA LYS A 18 6.28 19.38 2.71
C LYS A 18 7.59 19.70 3.42
N PHE A 19 8.09 18.76 4.20
CA PHE A 19 9.39 18.81 4.88
C PHE A 19 9.51 19.99 5.85
N GLU A 20 8.38 20.38 6.42
CA GLU A 20 8.31 21.46 7.41
C GLU A 20 8.78 20.97 8.79
N ARG A 21 9.32 21.90 9.57
CA ARG A 21 9.83 21.63 10.91
C ARG A 21 8.77 20.96 11.78
N ALA A 22 9.16 19.93 12.52
CA ALA A 22 8.31 19.13 13.41
C ALA A 22 7.12 18.42 12.73
N MET A 23 7.16 18.21 11.41
CA MET A 23 6.10 17.53 10.65
C MET A 23 6.55 16.17 10.12
N ILE A 24 5.58 15.27 9.89
CA ILE A 24 5.79 13.99 9.22
C ILE A 24 5.04 14.00 7.89
N ASP A 25 5.76 13.82 6.80
CA ASP A 25 5.22 13.71 5.45
C ASP A 25 5.17 12.26 4.98
N GLU A 26 3.99 11.82 4.57
CA GLU A 26 3.78 10.46 4.05
C GLU A 26 3.62 10.48 2.53
N PHE A 27 4.29 9.57 1.84
CA PHE A 27 4.26 9.47 0.38
C PHE A 27 3.96 8.03 -0.05
N ILE A 28 3.22 7.88 -1.15
CA ILE A 28 3.19 6.61 -1.88
C ILE A 28 4.21 6.70 -2.99
N VAL A 29 5.08 5.70 -3.04
CA VAL A 29 6.09 5.55 -4.06
C VAL A 29 5.78 4.29 -4.88
N GLU A 30 5.93 4.38 -6.20
CA GLU A 30 5.93 3.19 -7.04
C GLU A 30 7.37 2.91 -7.45
N ALA A 31 7.87 1.75 -7.04
CA ALA A 31 9.24 1.34 -7.23
C ALA A 31 9.28 -0.13 -7.65
N VAL A 32 10.26 -0.47 -8.48
CA VAL A 32 10.52 -1.85 -8.86
C VAL A 32 10.95 -2.66 -7.63
N ASP A 33 10.60 -3.94 -7.59
CA ASP A 33 11.10 -4.85 -6.56
C ASP A 33 12.61 -4.97 -6.69
N ILE A 34 13.33 -4.48 -5.68
CA ILE A 34 14.79 -4.58 -5.59
C ILE A 34 15.22 -5.66 -4.59
N GLY A 35 14.27 -6.45 -4.09
CA GLY A 35 14.45 -7.39 -2.99
C GLY A 35 14.61 -6.68 -1.65
N PRO A 36 15.28 -7.33 -0.67
CA PRO A 36 15.47 -6.75 0.66
C PRO A 36 16.13 -5.38 0.62
N LEU A 37 15.50 -4.40 1.27
CA LEU A 37 16.00 -3.03 1.37
C LEU A 37 17.22 -2.98 2.28
N LYS A 38 18.37 -2.61 1.71
CA LYS A 38 19.66 -2.59 2.43
C LYS A 38 20.17 -1.18 2.74
N LYS A 39 19.77 -0.21 1.93
CA LYS A 39 20.29 1.14 1.95
C LYS A 39 19.27 2.09 1.34
N LEU A 40 19.13 3.26 1.93
CA LEU A 40 18.33 4.38 1.43
C LEU A 40 19.25 5.57 1.18
N GLY A 41 19.17 6.16 -0.02
CA GLY A 41 19.78 7.47 -0.30
C GLY A 41 18.71 8.54 -0.25
N VAL A 42 18.89 9.55 0.59
CA VAL A 42 17.93 10.66 0.75
C VAL A 42 18.65 11.99 0.65
N GLY A 43 18.05 12.97 -0.04
CA GLY A 43 18.66 14.27 -0.22
C GLY A 43 17.78 15.26 -0.96
N HIS A 44 18.28 16.48 -1.10
CA HIS A 44 17.57 17.58 -1.77
C HIS A 44 18.52 18.35 -2.69
N ASP A 45 17.96 19.19 -3.55
CA ASP A 45 18.71 19.94 -4.58
C ASP A 45 19.25 21.30 -4.08
N ASN A 46 19.13 21.57 -2.77
CA ASN A 46 19.56 22.81 -2.12
C ASN A 46 18.94 24.09 -2.74
N ARG A 47 17.76 23.99 -3.36
CA ARG A 47 16.98 25.16 -3.78
C ARG A 47 16.20 25.73 -2.59
N GLY A 48 15.93 27.04 -2.63
CA GLY A 48 15.21 27.74 -1.56
C GLY A 48 16.04 28.81 -0.83
N GLY A 49 17.33 28.99 -1.17
CA GLY A 49 18.17 30.02 -0.55
C GLY A 49 18.56 29.67 0.88
N GLY A 50 18.51 30.65 1.80
CA GLY A 50 18.95 30.49 3.20
C GLY A 50 18.07 29.61 4.09
N SER A 51 17.01 28.99 3.55
CA SER A 51 16.12 28.08 4.27
C SER A 51 16.00 26.71 3.58
N ALA A 52 17.02 26.31 2.82
CA ALA A 52 17.06 25.01 2.15
C ALA A 52 17.43 23.87 3.10
N GLY A 53 17.91 24.18 4.31
CA GLY A 53 18.34 23.21 5.30
C GLY A 53 17.22 22.34 5.82
N TRP A 54 17.49 21.05 5.86
CA TRP A 54 16.54 20.06 6.35
C TRP A 54 17.19 19.16 7.39
N PHE A 55 16.73 19.25 8.63
CA PHE A 55 17.09 18.28 9.65
C PHE A 55 16.18 17.05 9.50
N LEU A 56 16.78 15.93 9.11
CA LEU A 56 16.08 14.66 8.95
C LEU A 56 16.37 13.78 10.16
N ASP A 57 15.34 13.46 10.93
CA ASP A 57 15.46 12.57 12.08
C ASP A 57 15.50 11.10 11.63
N TRP A 58 14.48 10.64 10.90
CA TRP A 58 14.42 9.30 10.34
C TRP A 58 13.51 9.22 9.12
N VAL A 59 13.73 8.16 8.33
CA VAL A 59 12.81 7.70 7.28
C VAL A 59 12.27 6.33 7.65
N GLU A 60 10.99 6.10 7.42
CA GLU A 60 10.34 4.81 7.60
C GLU A 60 9.80 4.34 6.26
N ILE A 61 10.15 3.13 5.86
CA ILE A 61 9.71 2.54 4.60
C ILE A 61 8.82 1.35 4.94
N ASP A 62 7.56 1.44 4.54
CA ASP A 62 6.63 0.32 4.57
C ASP A 62 6.62 -0.35 3.18
N ALA A 63 7.12 -1.57 3.10
CA ALA A 63 7.18 -2.38 1.89
C ALA A 63 6.20 -3.56 1.99
N PRO A 64 4.88 -3.37 1.72
CA PRO A 64 3.88 -4.43 1.76
C PRO A 64 4.23 -5.65 0.94
N SER A 65 4.78 -5.46 -0.26
CA SER A 65 5.19 -6.58 -1.12
C SER A 65 6.31 -7.45 -0.52
N LEU A 66 7.07 -6.92 0.43
CA LEU A 66 8.12 -7.66 1.15
C LEU A 66 7.65 -8.09 2.55
N GLY A 67 6.51 -7.59 3.04
CA GLY A 67 6.07 -7.79 4.43
C GLY A 67 7.01 -7.15 5.44
N GLN A 68 7.59 -6.00 5.12
CA GLN A 68 8.59 -5.33 5.96
C GLN A 68 8.28 -3.86 6.15
N LYS A 69 8.42 -3.39 7.38
CA LYS A 69 8.44 -1.97 7.70
C LYS A 69 9.78 -1.65 8.37
N LEU A 70 10.60 -0.85 7.69
CA LEU A 70 11.99 -0.60 8.07
C LEU A 70 12.17 0.86 8.48
N ARG A 71 12.93 1.09 9.56
CA ARG A 71 13.30 2.43 9.99
C ARG A 71 14.77 2.73 9.71
N PHE A 72 15.02 3.86 9.08
CA PHE A 72 16.32 4.38 8.67
C PHE A 72 16.63 5.65 9.49
N PRO A 73 17.32 5.52 10.63
CA PRO A 73 17.71 6.69 11.43
C PRO A 73 18.72 7.55 10.67
N CYS A 74 18.57 8.87 10.75
CA CYS A 74 19.44 9.86 10.16
C CYS A 74 20.02 10.78 11.25
N GLY A 75 19.17 11.56 11.93
CA GLY A 75 19.54 12.46 13.03
C GLY A 75 20.57 13.52 12.65
N ARG A 76 20.51 14.04 11.41
CA ARG A 76 21.55 14.88 10.82
C ARG A 76 20.95 15.98 9.96
N TRP A 77 21.69 17.08 9.82
CA TRP A 77 21.36 18.12 8.85
C TRP A 77 21.69 17.65 7.43
N LEU A 78 20.79 17.98 6.50
CA LEU A 78 21.02 18.02 5.07
C LEU A 78 21.06 19.50 4.68
N ASP A 79 22.23 20.12 4.80
CA ASP A 79 22.45 21.55 4.56
C ASP A 79 23.95 21.79 4.28
N LYS A 80 24.29 22.81 3.49
CA LYS A 80 25.69 23.17 3.17
C LYS A 80 26.40 23.99 4.25
N GLY A 81 25.66 24.66 5.11
CA GLY A 81 26.14 25.51 6.20
C GLY A 81 26.01 24.90 7.59
N GLU A 82 25.27 23.80 7.74
CA GLU A 82 25.11 23.07 9.01
C GLU A 82 25.83 21.71 9.00
N ASP A 83 26.13 21.20 10.20
CA ASP A 83 26.79 19.91 10.44
C ASP A 83 28.07 19.70 9.60
N ASP A 84 28.06 18.78 8.63
CA ASP A 84 29.20 18.48 7.76
C ASP A 84 29.05 19.02 6.33
N GLY A 85 28.04 19.86 6.08
CA GLY A 85 27.80 20.47 4.78
C GLY A 85 27.18 19.53 3.72
N ALA A 86 26.85 18.29 4.08
CA ALA A 86 26.26 17.32 3.16
C ALA A 86 24.75 17.54 2.98
N ILE A 87 24.26 17.47 1.75
CA ILE A 87 22.83 17.59 1.39
C ILE A 87 22.20 16.25 0.93
N ILE A 88 22.96 15.17 1.05
CA ILE A 88 22.58 13.79 0.74
C ILE A 88 23.11 12.89 1.84
N ARG A 89 22.30 11.92 2.28
CA ARG A 89 22.65 10.90 3.27
C ARG A 89 22.38 9.50 2.75
N ASP A 90 23.33 8.62 3.01
CA ASP A 90 23.18 7.18 2.85
C ASP A 90 22.79 6.59 4.22
N LEU A 91 21.59 6.05 4.32
CA LEU A 91 21.01 5.50 5.55
C LEU A 91 20.90 3.98 5.46
N PHE A 92 21.00 3.32 6.60
CA PHE A 92 20.89 1.86 6.72
C PHE A 92 19.73 1.50 7.67
N PRO A 93 19.02 0.40 7.41
CA PRO A 93 17.88 0.02 8.24
C PRO A 93 18.35 -0.38 9.63
N ASN A 94 17.63 0.06 10.66
CA ASN A 94 17.82 -0.43 12.01
C ASN A 94 17.08 -1.76 12.18
N ALA A 95 17.83 -2.85 12.27
CA ALA A 95 17.28 -4.20 12.43
C ALA A 95 16.41 -4.36 13.69
N LEU A 96 16.71 -3.64 14.77
CA LEU A 96 15.94 -3.70 16.02
C LEU A 96 14.58 -2.99 15.92
N GLN A 97 14.41 -2.12 14.92
CA GLN A 97 13.17 -1.38 14.66
C GLN A 97 12.48 -1.86 13.38
N THR A 98 12.91 -2.99 12.82
CA THR A 98 12.28 -3.57 11.62
C THR A 98 11.10 -4.43 12.05
N GLU A 99 9.92 -4.12 11.54
CA GLU A 99 8.71 -4.91 11.75
C GLU A 99 8.48 -5.84 10.55
N LEU A 100 8.16 -7.10 10.82
CA LEU A 100 7.85 -8.10 9.79
C LEU A 100 6.38 -8.51 9.90
N TYR A 101 5.71 -8.63 8.75
CA TYR A 101 4.31 -9.03 8.65
C TYR A 101 4.06 -9.84 7.37
N THR A 102 2.86 -10.42 7.22
CA THR A 102 2.50 -11.18 6.02
C THR A 102 2.54 -10.26 4.80
N PRO A 103 3.34 -10.56 3.76
CA PRO A 103 3.42 -9.72 2.57
C PRO A 103 2.05 -9.53 1.92
N PHE A 104 1.87 -8.43 1.20
CA PHE A 104 0.68 -8.17 0.42
C PHE A 104 0.95 -8.45 -1.06
N VAL A 105 0.02 -9.16 -1.70
CA VAL A 105 0.06 -9.45 -3.13
C VAL A 105 -1.29 -9.15 -3.76
N PRO A 106 -1.32 -8.81 -5.06
CA PRO A 106 -2.57 -8.60 -5.76
C PRO A 106 -3.30 -9.92 -5.95
N TYR A 107 -4.60 -9.89 -5.70
CA TYR A 107 -5.52 -10.92 -6.14
C TYR A 107 -6.44 -10.32 -7.18
N GLU A 108 -6.53 -10.99 -8.32
CA GLU A 108 -7.62 -10.79 -9.27
C GLU A 108 -8.81 -11.61 -8.77
N ILE A 109 -9.92 -10.93 -8.50
CA ILE A 109 -11.16 -11.51 -8.01
C ILE A 109 -12.24 -11.21 -9.04
N LYS A 110 -12.85 -12.26 -9.59
CA LYS A 110 -13.99 -12.14 -10.47
C LYS A 110 -15.24 -12.64 -9.77
N THR A 111 -16.29 -11.83 -9.78
CA THR A 111 -17.60 -12.22 -9.27
C THR A 111 -18.57 -12.36 -10.43
N PHE A 112 -19.36 -13.42 -10.40
CA PHE A 112 -20.42 -13.66 -11.38
C PHE A 112 -21.76 -13.57 -10.67
N THR A 113 -22.53 -12.53 -10.98
CA THR A 113 -23.90 -12.39 -10.48
C THR A 113 -24.83 -13.15 -11.41
N SER A 114 -25.71 -13.99 -10.87
CA SER A 114 -26.60 -14.79 -11.71
C SER A 114 -27.62 -13.93 -12.48
N ASP A 115 -28.26 -14.49 -13.50
CA ASP A 115 -29.32 -13.80 -14.27
C ASP A 115 -30.73 -14.06 -13.71
N VAL A 116 -30.86 -14.43 -12.42
CA VAL A 116 -32.19 -14.60 -11.81
C VAL A 116 -32.80 -13.24 -11.42
N PHE A 117 -34.13 -13.16 -11.36
CA PHE A 117 -34.82 -11.92 -11.00
C PHE A 117 -34.32 -11.37 -9.65
N ALA A 118 -33.97 -10.09 -9.62
CA ALA A 118 -33.43 -9.37 -8.46
C ALA A 118 -32.10 -9.95 -7.89
N ALA A 119 -31.27 -10.56 -8.73
CA ALA A 119 -29.98 -11.13 -8.31
C ALA A 119 -28.91 -10.09 -7.91
N GLY A 120 -28.99 -8.85 -8.39
CA GLY A 120 -27.97 -7.83 -8.16
C GLY A 120 -28.11 -7.08 -6.83
N THR A 121 -27.02 -6.47 -6.36
CA THR A 121 -26.95 -5.80 -5.04
C THR A 121 -26.32 -4.41 -5.09
N ASP A 122 -26.78 -3.51 -4.21
CA ASP A 122 -26.15 -2.21 -3.97
C ASP A 122 -25.39 -2.14 -2.61
N ALA A 123 -25.30 -3.27 -1.92
CA ALA A 123 -24.61 -3.42 -0.65
C ALA A 123 -23.08 -3.42 -0.83
N ASP A 124 -22.36 -3.14 0.26
CA ASP A 124 -20.90 -3.22 0.25
C ASP A 124 -20.44 -4.68 0.32
N VAL A 125 -20.00 -5.25 -0.81
CA VAL A 125 -19.50 -6.62 -0.88
C VAL A 125 -18.05 -6.68 -0.37
N PHE A 126 -17.79 -7.61 0.54
CA PHE A 126 -16.46 -7.86 1.11
C PHE A 126 -16.01 -9.30 0.89
N ILE A 127 -14.70 -9.53 0.97
CA ILE A 127 -14.09 -10.85 0.92
C ILE A 127 -13.05 -11.05 2.02
N VAL A 128 -12.85 -12.32 2.41
CA VAL A 128 -11.74 -12.83 3.21
C VAL A 128 -11.22 -14.11 2.54
N LEU A 129 -9.90 -14.20 2.32
CA LEU A 129 -9.25 -15.40 1.81
C LEU A 129 -8.61 -16.18 2.97
N TYR A 130 -8.69 -17.50 2.93
CA TYR A 130 -8.07 -18.41 3.88
C TYR A 130 -7.16 -19.37 3.12
N GLY A 131 -5.87 -19.35 3.46
CA GLY A 131 -4.88 -20.28 2.94
C GLY A 131 -4.49 -21.33 3.98
N ARG A 132 -3.36 -21.99 3.72
CA ARG A 132 -2.78 -22.98 4.63
C ARG A 132 -2.29 -22.35 5.93
N ASP A 133 -2.05 -23.21 6.92
CA ASP A 133 -1.42 -22.84 8.20
C ASP A 133 -2.14 -21.69 8.93
N ALA A 134 -3.47 -21.61 8.75
CA ALA A 134 -4.35 -20.58 9.29
C ALA A 134 -4.02 -19.13 8.87
N VAL A 135 -3.27 -18.94 7.77
CA VAL A 135 -3.07 -17.61 7.18
C VAL A 135 -4.38 -17.15 6.53
N CYS A 136 -4.86 -15.98 6.92
CA CYS A 136 -6.03 -15.36 6.31
C CYS A 136 -5.84 -13.87 6.12
N THR A 137 -6.55 -13.31 5.13
CA THR A 137 -6.58 -11.87 4.92
C THR A 137 -7.45 -11.20 5.97
N GLN A 138 -7.34 -9.88 6.09
CA GLN A 138 -8.41 -9.10 6.69
C GLN A 138 -9.66 -9.10 5.80
N GLN A 139 -10.78 -8.67 6.37
CA GLN A 139 -12.00 -8.43 5.61
C GLN A 139 -11.84 -7.14 4.79
N THR A 140 -11.91 -7.27 3.47
CA THR A 140 -11.70 -6.14 2.54
C THR A 140 -12.91 -5.99 1.62
N SER A 141 -13.42 -4.76 1.51
CA SER A 141 -14.48 -4.40 0.55
C SER A 141 -13.92 -4.44 -0.88
N LEU A 142 -14.68 -5.00 -1.82
CA LEU A 142 -14.27 -5.10 -3.23
C LEU A 142 -14.34 -3.76 -3.96
N CYS A 143 -15.25 -2.87 -3.56
CA CYS A 143 -15.37 -1.52 -4.09
C CYS A 143 -14.74 -0.51 -3.14
N VAL A 144 -14.05 0.51 -3.67
CA VAL A 144 -13.36 1.50 -2.82
C VAL A 144 -14.26 2.67 -2.43
N ASN A 145 -15.40 2.85 -3.11
CA ASN A 145 -16.32 3.95 -2.85
C ASN A 145 -17.76 3.63 -3.30
N LYS A 146 -18.71 4.47 -2.87
CA LYS A 146 -20.13 4.28 -3.19
C LYS A 146 -20.47 4.32 -4.67
N ARG A 147 -19.71 5.07 -5.49
CA ARG A 147 -19.98 5.22 -6.92
C ARG A 147 -19.67 3.93 -7.67
N GLU A 148 -18.59 3.24 -7.30
CA GLU A 148 -18.27 1.93 -7.84
C GLU A 148 -19.33 0.89 -7.50
N ARG A 149 -19.84 0.87 -6.27
CA ARG A 149 -20.85 -0.11 -5.84
C ARG A 149 -22.13 -0.10 -6.68
N ILE A 150 -22.47 1.03 -7.31
CA ILE A 150 -23.67 1.18 -8.15
C ILE A 150 -23.42 0.65 -9.58
N LEU A 151 -22.16 0.38 -9.93
CA LEU A 151 -21.76 -0.08 -11.27
C LEU A 151 -21.47 -1.59 -11.32
N TYR A 152 -21.36 -2.24 -10.16
CA TYR A 152 -20.94 -3.63 -10.02
C TYR A 152 -22.05 -4.46 -9.39
N PHE A 153 -21.92 -5.78 -9.49
CA PHE A 153 -22.83 -6.78 -8.93
C PHE A 153 -24.24 -6.68 -9.48
N GLU A 154 -24.38 -6.22 -10.73
CA GLU A 154 -25.65 -6.17 -11.44
C GLU A 154 -26.08 -7.56 -11.92
N ARG A 155 -27.39 -7.76 -12.13
CA ARG A 155 -27.92 -9.05 -12.63
C ARG A 155 -27.22 -9.46 -13.93
N GLY A 156 -26.72 -10.70 -13.96
CA GLY A 156 -26.03 -11.27 -15.13
C GLY A 156 -24.64 -10.69 -15.40
N ALA A 157 -24.09 -9.87 -14.50
CA ALA A 157 -22.79 -9.25 -14.68
C ALA A 157 -21.61 -10.17 -14.28
N GLU A 158 -20.50 -10.01 -14.99
CA GLU A 158 -19.16 -10.43 -14.58
C GLU A 158 -18.37 -9.18 -14.21
N ASP A 159 -17.94 -9.10 -12.96
CA ASP A 159 -17.16 -7.97 -12.45
C ASP A 159 -15.79 -8.45 -11.98
N MET A 160 -14.74 -7.67 -12.28
CA MET A 160 -13.35 -7.99 -11.95
C MET A 160 -12.75 -6.90 -11.06
N PHE A 161 -12.10 -7.34 -9.99
CA PHE A 161 -11.39 -6.51 -9.03
C PHE A 161 -9.92 -6.95 -8.92
N ILE A 162 -9.02 -5.99 -8.78
CA ILE A 162 -7.64 -6.26 -8.37
C ILE A 162 -7.46 -5.62 -6.99
N VAL A 163 -7.30 -6.46 -5.97
CA VAL A 163 -7.16 -6.03 -4.58
C VAL A 163 -5.83 -6.48 -3.99
N GLU A 164 -5.15 -5.60 -3.28
CA GLU A 164 -3.97 -5.96 -2.48
C GLU A 164 -4.43 -6.57 -1.16
N LEU A 165 -4.08 -7.83 -0.93
CA LEU A 165 -4.42 -8.55 0.31
C LEU A 165 -3.19 -9.27 0.84
N GLU A 166 -3.25 -9.67 2.11
CA GLU A 166 -2.24 -10.55 2.71
C GLU A 166 -2.03 -11.81 1.87
N ASP A 167 -0.79 -12.23 1.73
CA ASP A 167 -0.38 -13.37 0.94
C ASP A 167 -0.72 -14.69 1.65
N VAL A 168 -1.88 -15.26 1.30
CA VAL A 168 -2.34 -16.56 1.82
C VAL A 168 -1.66 -17.76 1.14
N GLY A 169 -0.71 -17.51 0.24
CA GLY A 169 0.05 -18.55 -0.48
C GLY A 169 -0.62 -19.06 -1.76
N ASP A 170 -0.06 -20.11 -2.35
CA ASP A 170 -0.50 -20.66 -3.64
C ASP A 170 -1.85 -21.38 -3.59
N VAL A 171 -2.27 -21.81 -2.39
CA VAL A 171 -3.50 -22.60 -2.21
C VAL A 171 -4.45 -21.86 -1.29
N ILE A 172 -5.57 -21.43 -1.86
CA ILE A 172 -6.72 -20.90 -1.13
C ILE A 172 -7.60 -22.10 -0.76
N GLU A 173 -7.76 -22.35 0.54
CA GLU A 173 -8.56 -23.46 1.06
C GLU A 173 -10.03 -23.09 1.21
N LYS A 174 -10.30 -21.81 1.49
CA LYS A 174 -11.64 -21.29 1.72
C LYS A 174 -11.71 -19.80 1.43
N ILE A 175 -12.90 -19.34 1.04
CA ILE A 175 -13.24 -17.91 1.01
C ILE A 175 -14.42 -17.63 1.94
N ARG A 176 -14.49 -16.40 2.45
CA ARG A 176 -15.72 -15.81 2.99
C ARG A 176 -16.04 -14.60 2.13
N ILE A 177 -17.19 -14.61 1.48
CA ILE A 177 -17.71 -13.45 0.75
C ILE A 177 -19.07 -13.09 1.33
N GLY A 178 -19.35 -11.81 1.48
CA GLY A 178 -20.57 -11.32 2.11
C GLY A 178 -20.80 -9.84 1.82
N HIS A 179 -21.82 -9.26 2.41
CA HIS A 179 -22.15 -7.85 2.23
C HIS A 179 -22.68 -7.22 3.52
N ASP A 180 -22.70 -5.88 3.58
CA ASP A 180 -23.12 -5.11 4.76
C ASP A 180 -24.65 -4.99 4.94
N ASN A 181 -25.43 -5.58 4.02
CA ASN A 181 -26.88 -5.55 3.97
C ASN A 181 -27.49 -4.13 3.97
N ARG A 182 -26.76 -3.13 3.47
CA ARG A 182 -27.26 -1.74 3.31
C ARG A 182 -27.63 -1.46 1.87
N GLY A 183 -28.47 -0.45 1.66
CA GLY A 183 -28.93 -0.04 0.33
C GLY A 183 -30.41 -0.30 0.12
N VAL A 184 -30.88 -0.02 -1.09
CA VAL A 184 -32.27 -0.20 -1.54
C VAL A 184 -32.53 -1.65 -1.91
N ASN A 185 -31.54 -2.35 -2.46
CA ASN A 185 -31.66 -3.76 -2.85
C ASN A 185 -30.42 -4.54 -2.36
N PRO A 186 -30.32 -4.82 -1.05
CA PRO A 186 -29.12 -5.42 -0.49
C PRO A 186 -28.97 -6.92 -0.80
N GLY A 187 -30.05 -7.60 -1.25
CA GLY A 187 -30.02 -9.01 -1.57
C GLY A 187 -29.08 -9.28 -2.75
N TRP A 188 -28.32 -10.37 -2.70
CA TRP A 188 -27.39 -10.73 -3.76
C TRP A 188 -27.45 -12.22 -4.05
N HIS A 189 -27.59 -12.57 -5.32
CA HIS A 189 -27.46 -13.95 -5.79
C HIS A 189 -26.15 -14.11 -6.57
N LEU A 190 -25.08 -14.35 -5.80
CA LEU A 190 -23.78 -14.74 -6.32
C LEU A 190 -23.84 -16.15 -6.94
N ASP A 191 -23.45 -16.28 -8.21
CA ASP A 191 -23.30 -17.58 -8.88
C ASP A 191 -21.97 -18.25 -8.49
N ARG A 192 -20.85 -17.58 -8.76
CA ARG A 192 -19.51 -18.07 -8.41
C ARG A 192 -18.49 -16.94 -8.27
N VAL A 193 -17.34 -17.29 -7.69
CA VAL A 193 -16.16 -16.42 -7.60
C VAL A 193 -14.97 -17.16 -8.22
N GLU A 194 -14.22 -16.48 -9.07
CA GLU A 194 -12.93 -16.96 -9.57
C GLU A 194 -11.83 -16.07 -8.99
N ILE A 195 -10.77 -16.67 -8.43
CA ILE A 195 -9.69 -15.94 -7.77
C ILE A 195 -8.35 -16.38 -8.32
N ARG A 196 -7.52 -15.41 -8.67
CA ARG A 196 -6.16 -15.63 -9.13
C ARG A 196 -5.19 -14.75 -8.35
N ARG A 197 -4.29 -15.39 -7.61
CA ARG A 197 -3.13 -14.72 -7.01
C ARG A 197 -2.21 -14.23 -8.12
N LEU A 198 -1.89 -12.95 -8.11
CA LEU A 198 -1.00 -12.31 -9.06
C LEU A 198 0.34 -12.05 -8.37
N LEU A 199 1.43 -12.60 -8.90
CA LEU A 199 2.76 -12.32 -8.36
C LEU A 199 3.21 -10.95 -8.85
N ARG A 200 3.30 -9.98 -7.92
CA ARG A 200 3.71 -8.61 -8.23
C ARG A 200 5.23 -8.50 -8.37
N LYS A 201 5.65 -7.65 -9.31
CA LYS A 201 6.98 -7.02 -9.30
C LYS A 201 6.86 -5.67 -8.57
N GLY A 202 7.01 -5.67 -7.24
CA GLY A 202 7.36 -4.53 -6.35
C GLY A 202 6.41 -3.34 -6.26
N LYS A 203 5.93 -3.03 -5.04
CA LYS A 203 5.43 -1.70 -4.64
C LYS A 203 5.84 -1.42 -3.19
N VAL A 204 6.25 -0.18 -2.89
CA VAL A 204 6.81 0.24 -1.59
C VAL A 204 6.29 1.64 -1.21
N THR A 205 5.75 1.83 -0.01
CA THR A 205 5.26 3.10 0.54
C THR A 205 6.32 3.71 1.47
N GLU A 206 6.50 5.04 1.46
CA GLU A 206 7.59 5.71 2.21
C GLU A 206 7.06 6.89 3.05
N CYS A 207 7.45 6.95 4.33
CA CYS A 207 7.10 8.01 5.29
C CYS A 207 8.36 8.71 5.82
N PHE A 208 8.34 10.04 5.87
CA PHE A 208 9.48 10.89 6.22
C PHE A 208 9.12 11.80 7.39
N SER A 209 10.04 12.02 8.33
CA SER A 209 9.83 12.93 9.46
C SER A 209 10.90 14.01 9.53
N SER A 210 10.50 15.25 9.81
CA SER A 210 11.37 16.38 10.12
C SER A 210 11.13 16.89 11.54
N LEU A 211 12.20 17.29 12.23
CA LEU A 211 12.14 17.98 13.51
C LEU A 211 12.28 19.48 13.33
#